data_AF-A0A6V1RQF9-F1
#
_entry.id   AF-A0A6V1RQF9-F1
#
_cell.length_a   1.000
_cell.length_b   1.000
_cell.length_c   1.000
_cell.angle_alpha   90.00
_cell.angle_beta   90.00
_cell.angle_gamma   90.00
#
_symmetry.space_group_name_H-M   'P 1'
#
loop_
_entity.id
_entity.type
_entity.pdbx_description
1 polymer ?
#
loop_
_entity_poly.entity_id
_entity_poly.type
_entity_poly.pdbx_seq_one_letter_code
_entity_poly.pdbx_strand_id
1 'polypeptide(L)'
;MMEINHLVFVLFATLALYCQAFVGRHHGIQLAGAKTMLTGKSKASNFRMMAGGNVPPLDDFEIGTESAVGRILLAGTNEYNHFLMKGTVLVVEQDENGAKGLLLDKQTAFLMGEMVPQFRGSVFRDNKLFTGGEQGPNSIVVLHARPDLPGARPVGGCGLALGGAQAAEEAVEHDGADPAGFKFLFNFVGFQPGQLEQQVAAGQWDVLVPGPGHVPYLLCQEHNDGMWSQLRNRLAALRSMSNKLDQ
;
A
#
# COMPACT_ATOMS: atom_id res chain seq x y z
N MET A 1 23.26 -12.99 32.83
CA MET A 1 22.28 -12.26 32.00
C MET A 1 22.54 -12.60 30.53
N MET A 2 22.45 -13.88 30.18
CA MET A 2 22.84 -14.41 28.87
C MET A 2 22.14 -15.76 28.64
N GLU A 3 20.80 -15.79 28.65
CA GLU A 3 20.04 -17.01 28.31
C GLU A 3 18.75 -16.77 27.50
N ILE A 4 18.30 -15.52 27.31
CA ILE A 4 17.02 -15.26 26.62
C ILE A 4 17.16 -15.25 25.09
N ASN A 5 18.36 -14.98 24.54
CA ASN A 5 18.56 -14.86 23.10
C ASN A 5 18.69 -16.21 22.35
N HIS A 6 18.99 -17.30 23.05
CA HIS A 6 19.09 -18.63 22.41
C HIS A 6 17.73 -19.30 22.24
N LEU A 7 16.75 -19.00 23.10
CA LEU A 7 15.44 -19.65 23.05
C LEU A 7 14.56 -19.12 21.90
N VAL A 8 14.72 -17.86 21.52
CA VAL A 8 14.04 -17.27 20.35
C VAL A 8 14.61 -17.85 19.05
N PHE A 9 15.92 -18.05 18.95
CA PHE A 9 16.55 -18.60 17.74
C PHE A 9 16.18 -20.07 17.46
N VAL A 10 16.00 -20.89 18.50
CA VAL A 10 15.64 -22.31 18.34
C VAL A 10 14.19 -22.51 17.91
N LEU A 11 13.28 -21.61 18.30
CA LEU A 11 11.88 -21.60 17.84
C LEU A 11 11.74 -21.20 16.36
N PHE A 12 12.61 -20.32 15.85
CA PHE A 12 12.61 -19.92 14.43
C PHE A 12 13.17 -20.99 13.49
N ALA A 13 14.14 -21.79 13.93
CA ALA A 13 14.78 -22.80 13.09
C ALA A 13 13.93 -24.08 12.89
N THR A 14 13.03 -24.40 13.81
CA THR A 14 12.23 -25.64 13.74
C THR A 14 10.98 -25.53 12.88
N LEU A 15 10.47 -24.32 12.59
CA LEU A 15 9.30 -24.14 11.71
C LEU A 15 9.64 -24.12 10.21
N ALA A 16 10.90 -23.82 9.85
CA ALA A 16 11.35 -23.75 8.45
C ALA A 16 11.42 -25.12 7.75
N LEU A 17 11.46 -26.22 8.51
CA LEU A 17 11.47 -27.59 7.97
C LEU A 17 10.08 -28.14 7.62
N TYR A 18 8.99 -27.44 7.95
CA TYR A 18 7.63 -27.93 7.68
C TYR A 18 7.03 -27.42 6.34
N CYS A 19 7.64 -26.43 5.69
CA CYS A 19 7.09 -25.81 4.47
C CYS A 19 7.54 -26.44 3.13
N GLN A 20 8.35 -27.51 3.12
CA GLN A 20 8.81 -28.14 1.88
C GLN A 20 7.89 -29.21 1.27
N ALA A 21 6.64 -29.32 1.71
CA ALA A 21 5.77 -30.41 1.29
C ALA A 21 4.41 -29.95 0.74
N PHE A 22 4.35 -29.06 -0.26
CA PHE A 22 3.21 -29.02 -1.20
C PHE A 22 3.48 -28.15 -2.46
N VAL A 23 4.12 -28.72 -3.48
CA VAL A 23 4.09 -28.19 -4.85
C VAL A 23 3.72 -29.33 -5.80
N GLY A 24 2.53 -29.24 -6.39
CA GLY A 24 1.97 -30.24 -7.29
C GLY A 24 1.15 -29.63 -8.44
N ARG A 25 1.85 -29.32 -9.54
CA ARG A 25 1.55 -29.61 -10.96
C ARG A 25 0.19 -29.27 -11.65
N HIS A 26 0.37 -28.53 -12.75
CA HIS A 26 -0.22 -28.60 -14.12
C HIS A 26 -1.61 -28.00 -14.45
N HIS A 27 -1.62 -27.01 -15.36
CA HIS A 27 -2.01 -27.03 -16.81
C HIS A 27 -2.16 -25.54 -17.23
N GLY A 28 -1.44 -24.96 -18.21
CA GLY A 28 -1.49 -25.21 -19.65
C GLY A 28 -2.74 -24.57 -20.28
N ILE A 29 -2.61 -23.43 -20.99
CA ILE A 29 -3.29 -23.09 -22.28
C ILE A 29 -2.87 -21.71 -22.84
N GLN A 30 -2.76 -21.71 -24.16
CA GLN A 30 -2.39 -20.78 -25.23
C GLN A 30 -2.80 -19.29 -25.20
N LEU A 31 -1.93 -18.49 -25.84
CA LEU A 31 -2.14 -17.13 -26.36
C LEU A 31 -3.11 -17.07 -27.55
N ALA A 32 -3.96 -16.03 -27.60
CA ALA A 32 -4.52 -15.48 -28.84
C ALA A 32 -4.84 -13.98 -28.66
N GLY A 33 -4.66 -13.21 -29.74
CA GLY A 33 -4.46 -11.77 -29.71
C GLY A 33 -5.68 -10.90 -29.40
N ALA A 34 -5.38 -9.70 -28.92
CA ALA A 34 -6.23 -8.52 -29.08
C ALA A 34 -5.34 -7.28 -29.26
N LYS A 35 -5.17 -6.89 -30.52
CA LYS A 35 -4.79 -5.52 -30.90
C LYS A 35 -5.97 -4.61 -30.52
N THR A 36 -5.76 -3.56 -29.75
CA THR A 36 -6.46 -2.28 -29.95
C THR A 36 -5.59 -1.15 -29.44
N MET A 37 -5.38 -0.18 -30.32
CA MET A 37 -4.69 1.08 -30.09
C MET A 37 -5.43 1.91 -29.03
N LEU A 38 -4.70 2.46 -28.07
CA LEU A 38 -5.07 3.71 -27.41
C LEU A 38 -3.89 4.65 -27.48
N THR A 39 -3.90 5.46 -28.54
CA THR A 39 -3.12 6.68 -28.65
C THR A 39 -3.68 7.71 -27.66
N GLY A 40 -3.12 7.74 -26.46
CA GLY A 40 -3.32 8.81 -25.49
C GLY A 40 -1.97 9.37 -25.11
N LYS A 41 -1.58 10.51 -25.70
CA LYS A 41 -0.41 11.28 -25.25
C LYS A 41 -0.68 11.78 -23.83
N SER A 42 -0.34 10.99 -22.82
CA SER A 42 -0.27 11.49 -21.45
C SER A 42 0.95 12.40 -21.36
N LYS A 43 0.72 13.69 -21.11
CA LYS A 43 1.78 14.63 -20.75
C LYS A 43 2.42 14.10 -19.47
N ALA A 44 3.61 13.52 -19.59
CA ALA A 44 4.50 13.30 -18.47
C ALA A 44 4.89 14.68 -17.93
N SER A 45 4.13 15.18 -16.95
CA SER A 45 4.53 16.34 -16.17
C SER A 45 5.70 15.89 -15.30
N ASN A 46 6.90 16.36 -15.63
CA ASN A 46 8.12 16.14 -14.87
C ASN A 46 7.93 16.65 -13.43
N PHE A 47 7.61 15.75 -12.50
CA PHE A 47 7.57 16.07 -11.08
C PHE A 47 8.99 15.97 -10.51
N ARG A 48 9.71 17.08 -10.55
CA ARG A 48 10.98 17.21 -9.85
C ARG A 48 10.68 17.49 -8.37
N MET A 49 10.94 16.52 -7.51
CA MET A 49 10.95 16.72 -6.05
C MET A 49 12.03 17.74 -5.72
N MET A 50 11.62 18.94 -5.31
CA MET A 50 12.52 19.92 -4.73
C MET A 50 12.60 19.68 -3.23
N ALA A 51 13.82 19.60 -2.71
CA ALA A 51 14.08 19.55 -1.27
C ALA A 51 13.51 20.81 -0.60
N GLY A 52 12.42 20.65 0.15
CA GLY A 52 11.77 21.75 0.87
C GLY A 52 10.28 21.55 1.03
N GLY A 53 9.88 20.73 2.01
CA GLY A 53 8.70 20.91 2.87
C GLY A 53 7.33 21.25 2.28
N ASN A 54 7.08 21.09 0.98
CA ASN A 54 5.78 21.37 0.39
C ASN A 54 5.30 20.15 -0.39
N VAL A 55 4.40 19.39 0.24
CA VAL A 55 3.58 18.42 -0.48
C VAL A 55 2.90 19.21 -1.61
N PRO A 56 3.01 18.81 -2.88
CA PRO A 56 2.33 19.50 -3.95
C PRO A 56 0.83 19.61 -3.61
N PRO A 57 0.11 20.63 -4.12
CA PRO A 57 -1.33 20.70 -3.90
C PRO A 57 -1.91 19.38 -4.40
N LEU A 58 -2.28 18.49 -3.46
CA LEU A 58 -3.04 17.31 -3.81
C LEU A 58 -4.30 17.87 -4.44
N ASP A 59 -4.66 17.35 -5.60
CA ASP A 59 -6.02 17.56 -6.07
C ASP A 59 -6.98 16.98 -5.03
N ASP A 60 -8.23 17.42 -5.09
CA ASP A 60 -9.22 16.87 -4.18
C ASP A 60 -9.53 15.42 -4.57
N PHE A 61 -9.48 14.53 -3.58
CA PHE A 61 -9.97 13.17 -3.75
C PHE A 61 -11.48 13.20 -3.98
N GLU A 62 -11.97 12.35 -4.87
CA GLU A 62 -13.41 12.12 -4.96
C GLU A 62 -13.87 11.36 -3.71
N ILE A 63 -15.01 11.76 -3.16
CA ILE A 63 -15.61 11.11 -1.98
C ILE A 63 -16.37 9.87 -2.45
N GLY A 64 -15.99 8.71 -1.95
CA GLY A 64 -16.69 7.45 -2.21
C GLY A 64 -17.75 7.17 -1.14
N THR A 65 -18.72 6.32 -1.49
CA THR A 65 -19.76 5.84 -0.56
C THR A 65 -19.61 4.36 -0.19
N GLU A 66 -18.81 3.60 -0.94
CA GLU A 66 -18.67 2.14 -0.83
C GLU A 66 -17.19 1.73 -0.80
N SER A 67 -16.88 0.68 -0.03
CA SER A 67 -15.57 0.04 -0.08
C SER A 67 -15.38 -0.73 -1.39
N ALA A 68 -14.21 -0.56 -2.01
CA ALA A 68 -13.78 -1.33 -3.16
C ALA A 68 -12.24 -1.36 -3.23
N VAL A 69 -11.68 -2.33 -3.95
CA VAL A 69 -10.24 -2.39 -4.21
C VAL A 69 -9.76 -1.09 -4.89
N GLY A 70 -8.66 -0.53 -4.40
CA GLY A 70 -8.11 0.74 -4.86
C GLY A 70 -8.68 1.98 -4.18
N ARG A 71 -9.66 1.85 -3.29
CA ARG A 71 -10.14 2.96 -2.45
C ARG A 71 -9.21 3.19 -1.26
N ILE A 72 -9.22 4.43 -0.78
CA ILE A 72 -8.57 4.82 0.48
C ILE A 72 -9.64 4.95 1.55
N LEU A 73 -9.40 4.36 2.72
CA LEU A 73 -10.24 4.45 3.90
C LEU A 73 -9.52 5.33 4.93
N LEU A 74 -10.23 6.31 5.47
CA LEU A 74 -9.75 7.10 6.60
C LEU A 74 -10.47 6.65 7.86
N ALA A 75 -9.72 6.11 8.83
CA ALA A 75 -10.29 5.69 10.11
C ALA A 75 -11.07 6.84 10.75
N GLY A 76 -12.28 6.59 11.23
CA GLY A 76 -13.11 7.57 11.94
C GLY A 76 -12.36 8.21 13.13
N THR A 77 -12.80 9.39 13.56
CA THR A 77 -12.18 10.08 14.71
C THR A 77 -12.31 9.31 16.02
N ASN A 78 -13.24 8.36 16.08
CA ASN A 78 -13.52 7.53 17.25
C ASN A 78 -12.99 6.08 17.09
N GLU A 79 -12.05 5.86 16.16
CA GLU A 79 -11.33 4.57 16.08
C GLU A 79 -10.32 4.46 17.24
N TYR A 80 -10.45 3.41 18.06
CA TYR A 80 -9.65 3.21 19.27
C TYR A 80 -8.64 2.06 19.14
N ASN A 81 -8.71 1.26 18.08
CA ASN A 81 -7.69 0.26 17.80
C ASN A 81 -6.33 0.98 17.61
N HIS A 82 -5.32 0.60 18.38
CA HIS A 82 -4.02 1.28 18.39
C HIS A 82 -3.30 1.31 17.03
N PHE A 83 -3.56 0.35 16.15
CA PHE A 83 -2.98 0.28 14.81
C PHE A 83 -3.76 1.11 13.80
N LEU A 84 -5.09 1.13 13.92
CA LEU A 84 -5.98 1.79 12.97
C LEU A 84 -6.34 3.23 13.35
N MET A 85 -6.15 3.62 14.62
CA MET A 85 -6.40 4.99 15.06
C MET A 85 -5.55 5.95 14.25
N LYS A 86 -6.23 6.94 13.66
CA LYS A 86 -5.64 7.89 12.71
C LYS A 86 -4.87 7.19 11.57
N GLY A 87 -5.44 6.11 11.03
CA GLY A 87 -4.84 5.30 9.97
C GLY A 87 -5.47 5.57 8.60
N THR A 88 -4.60 5.64 7.59
CA THR A 88 -4.98 5.70 6.17
C THR A 88 -4.78 4.34 5.53
N VAL A 89 -5.86 3.67 5.16
CA VAL A 89 -5.82 2.29 4.65
C VAL A 89 -6.14 2.26 3.16
N LEU A 90 -5.27 1.66 2.34
CA LEU A 90 -5.58 1.30 0.96
C LEU A 90 -6.21 -0.09 0.90
N VAL A 91 -7.40 -0.23 0.31
CA VAL A 91 -8.01 -1.54 0.06
C VAL A 91 -7.31 -2.23 -1.11
N VAL A 92 -6.77 -3.42 -0.88
CA VAL A 92 -5.94 -4.15 -1.86
C VAL A 92 -6.53 -5.46 -2.35
N GLU A 93 -7.52 -5.96 -1.62
CA GLU A 93 -8.29 -7.17 -1.92
C GLU A 93 -9.65 -7.03 -1.24
N GLN A 94 -10.72 -7.43 -1.93
CA GLN A 94 -12.08 -7.48 -1.38
C GLN A 94 -12.85 -8.48 -2.23
N ASP A 95 -13.29 -9.56 -1.60
CA ASP A 95 -14.07 -10.64 -2.22
C ASP A 95 -15.04 -11.26 -1.17
N GLU A 96 -15.71 -12.35 -1.52
CA GLU A 96 -16.66 -13.03 -0.62
C GLU A 96 -16.03 -13.57 0.67
N ASN A 97 -14.70 -13.75 0.72
CA ASN A 97 -13.96 -14.24 1.87
C ASN A 97 -13.48 -13.10 2.79
N GLY A 98 -13.76 -11.85 2.44
CA GLY A 98 -13.41 -10.66 3.22
C GLY A 98 -12.59 -9.66 2.43
N ALA A 99 -11.89 -8.79 3.15
CA ALA A 99 -11.06 -7.76 2.54
C ALA A 99 -9.70 -7.66 3.20
N LYS A 100 -8.72 -7.15 2.45
CA LYS A 100 -7.40 -6.80 2.94
C LYS A 100 -7.09 -5.35 2.60
N GLY A 101 -6.43 -4.69 3.54
CA GLY A 101 -5.94 -3.34 3.39
C GLY A 101 -4.46 -3.20 3.76
N LEU A 102 -3.88 -2.06 3.40
CA LEU A 102 -2.54 -1.64 3.79
C LEU A 102 -2.60 -0.28 4.45
N LEU A 103 -2.17 -0.19 5.71
CA LEU A 103 -1.88 1.08 6.37
C LEU A 103 -0.72 1.77 5.67
N LEU A 104 -0.98 2.91 5.04
CA LEU A 104 0.02 3.62 4.26
C LEU A 104 0.92 4.51 5.10
N ASP A 105 0.46 4.93 6.28
CA ASP A 105 0.97 6.09 7.02
C ASP A 105 1.63 5.77 8.37
N LYS A 106 1.84 4.49 8.68
CA LYS A 106 2.50 4.06 9.91
C LYS A 106 3.96 3.68 9.63
N GLN A 107 4.85 4.68 9.58
CA GLN A 107 6.28 4.42 9.44
C GLN A 107 6.82 3.74 10.70
N THR A 108 7.69 2.74 10.52
CA THR A 108 8.47 2.16 11.62
C THR A 108 9.75 2.97 11.86
N ALA A 109 10.46 2.63 12.93
CA ALA A 109 11.79 3.18 13.21
C ALA A 109 12.90 2.54 12.34
N PHE A 110 12.56 1.58 11.48
CA PHE A 110 13.53 0.76 10.77
C PHE A 110 13.55 1.00 9.26
N LEU A 111 14.72 0.76 8.69
CA LEU A 111 14.93 0.64 7.26
C LEU A 111 14.85 -0.83 6.81
N MET A 112 14.64 -1.04 5.51
CA MET A 112 14.55 -2.38 4.91
C MET A 112 15.80 -3.22 5.16
N GLY A 113 16.99 -2.65 4.99
CA GLY A 113 18.26 -3.36 5.22
C GLY A 113 18.50 -3.72 6.69
N GLU A 114 17.92 -3.00 7.63
CA GLU A 114 18.09 -3.28 9.06
C GLU A 114 17.26 -4.49 9.48
N MET A 115 15.99 -4.53 9.05
CA MET A 115 15.00 -5.51 9.50
C MET A 115 14.93 -6.76 8.63
N VAL A 116 15.23 -6.66 7.34
CA VAL A 116 15.00 -7.76 6.40
C VAL A 116 16.35 -8.21 5.83
N PRO A 117 16.93 -9.32 6.33
CA PRO A 117 18.29 -9.73 6.00
C PRO A 117 18.60 -9.80 4.50
N GLN A 118 17.63 -10.24 3.69
CA GLN A 118 17.77 -10.33 2.23
C GLN A 118 17.96 -8.97 1.54
N PHE A 119 17.50 -7.87 2.15
CA PHE A 119 17.61 -6.52 1.58
C PHE A 119 18.84 -5.76 2.05
N ARG A 120 19.71 -6.31 2.91
CA ARG A 120 20.92 -5.62 3.44
C ARG A 120 21.86 -5.09 2.36
N GLY A 121 22.05 -5.87 1.30
CA GLY A 121 22.88 -5.50 0.15
C GLY A 121 22.09 -4.97 -1.04
N SER A 122 20.76 -4.88 -0.93
CA SER A 122 19.89 -4.48 -2.04
C SER A 122 19.93 -2.97 -2.28
N VAL A 123 19.49 -2.56 -3.48
CA VAL A 123 19.19 -1.16 -3.80
C VAL A 123 18.12 -0.51 -2.91
N PHE A 124 17.30 -1.32 -2.24
CA PHE A 124 16.24 -0.86 -1.34
C PHE A 124 16.66 -0.81 0.13
N ARG A 125 17.93 -1.08 0.47
CA ARG A 125 18.37 -1.18 1.88
C ARG A 125 18.03 0.05 2.73
N ASP A 126 18.01 1.23 2.12
CA ASP A 126 17.79 2.51 2.79
C ASP A 126 16.32 2.98 2.68
N ASN A 127 15.44 2.19 2.05
CA ASN A 127 14.00 2.47 2.02
C ASN A 127 13.40 2.29 3.42
N LYS A 128 12.43 3.16 3.74
CA LYS A 128 11.70 3.11 5.01
C LYS A 128 10.73 1.92 5.03
N LEU A 129 10.67 1.24 6.17
CA LEU A 129 9.68 0.20 6.41
C LEU A 129 8.45 0.79 7.10
N PHE A 130 7.27 0.47 6.58
CA PHE A 130 5.97 0.84 7.15
C PHE A 130 5.27 -0.38 7.75
N THR A 131 4.47 -0.19 8.78
CA THR A 131 3.52 -1.19 9.25
C THR A 131 2.28 -1.13 8.37
N GLY A 132 2.10 -2.12 7.49
CA GLY A 132 0.92 -2.27 6.63
C GLY A 132 -0.28 -2.86 7.37
N GLY A 133 -0.05 -3.55 8.49
CA GLY A 133 -1.07 -3.96 9.46
C GLY A 133 -0.56 -5.07 10.37
N GLU A 134 -1.47 -5.71 11.11
CA GLU A 134 -1.12 -6.75 12.11
C GLU A 134 -1.23 -8.18 11.59
N GLN A 135 -1.95 -8.38 10.47
CA GLN A 135 -2.27 -9.71 9.97
C GLN A 135 -1.39 -10.09 8.78
N GLY A 136 -0.88 -11.31 8.78
CA GLY A 136 -0.11 -11.85 7.67
C GLY A 136 0.99 -12.79 8.12
N PRO A 137 1.66 -13.47 7.17
CA PRO A 137 2.71 -14.44 7.46
C PRO A 137 4.06 -13.78 7.82
N ASN A 138 4.04 -12.57 8.41
CA ASN A 138 5.22 -11.73 8.61
C ASN A 138 5.94 -11.42 7.29
N SER A 139 5.17 -10.99 6.27
CA SER A 139 5.67 -10.73 4.92
C SER A 139 5.83 -9.24 4.64
N ILE A 140 6.85 -8.93 3.85
CA ILE A 140 7.03 -7.61 3.23
C ILE A 140 6.21 -7.54 1.95
N VAL A 141 5.48 -6.44 1.81
CA VAL A 141 4.66 -6.08 0.67
C VAL A 141 5.31 -4.87 0.00
N VAL A 142 5.54 -4.95 -1.30
CA VAL A 142 6.03 -3.81 -2.09
C VAL A 142 4.85 -3.17 -2.80
N LEU A 143 4.66 -1.87 -2.61
CA LEU A 143 3.64 -1.04 -3.26
C LEU A 143 4.34 -0.01 -4.17
N HIS A 144 3.91 0.09 -5.42
CA HIS A 144 4.54 0.97 -6.41
C HIS A 144 3.58 1.34 -7.56
N ALA A 145 4.02 2.24 -8.44
CA ALA A 145 3.24 2.74 -9.60
C ALA A 145 3.62 2.05 -10.92
N ARG A 146 4.10 0.80 -10.87
CA ARG A 146 4.65 0.07 -12.03
C ARG A 146 3.90 -1.25 -12.26
N PRO A 147 2.64 -1.22 -12.74
CA PRO A 147 1.87 -2.42 -13.01
C PRO A 147 2.45 -3.27 -14.16
N ASP A 148 3.43 -2.74 -14.90
CA ASP A 148 4.16 -3.40 -15.97
C ASP A 148 5.22 -4.40 -15.48
N LEU A 149 5.64 -4.33 -14.21
CA LEU A 149 6.69 -5.21 -13.70
C LEU A 149 6.20 -6.66 -13.59
N PRO A 150 7.03 -7.65 -13.97
CA PRO A 150 6.74 -9.06 -13.75
C PRO A 150 6.38 -9.36 -12.28
N GLY A 151 5.28 -10.07 -12.07
CA GLY A 151 4.78 -10.40 -10.73
C GLY A 151 4.10 -9.25 -9.99
N ALA A 152 3.94 -8.08 -10.61
CA ALA A 152 3.11 -7.00 -10.09
C ALA A 152 1.62 -7.30 -10.31
N ARG A 153 0.81 -7.01 -9.30
CA ARG A 153 -0.65 -7.13 -9.34
C ARG A 153 -1.27 -5.74 -9.17
N PRO A 154 -2.00 -5.22 -10.17
CA PRO A 154 -2.70 -3.95 -10.05
C PRO A 154 -3.69 -3.94 -8.88
N VAL A 155 -3.79 -2.79 -8.20
CA VAL A 155 -4.74 -2.53 -7.12
C VAL A 155 -5.92 -1.75 -7.69
N GLY A 156 -6.88 -2.48 -8.25
CA GLY A 156 -8.03 -1.86 -8.92
C GLY A 156 -7.60 -0.92 -10.04
N GLY A 157 -8.21 0.27 -10.12
CA GLY A 157 -7.93 1.30 -11.13
C GLY A 157 -7.10 2.49 -10.64
N CYS A 158 -6.52 2.46 -9.44
CA CYS A 158 -5.90 3.64 -8.83
C CYS A 158 -4.45 3.93 -9.27
N GLY A 159 -3.91 3.14 -10.20
CA GLY A 159 -2.54 3.30 -10.70
C GLY A 159 -1.44 2.72 -9.78
N LEU A 160 -1.83 2.05 -8.70
CA LEU A 160 -0.93 1.32 -7.81
C LEU A 160 -0.90 -0.18 -8.13
N ALA A 161 0.21 -0.83 -7.83
CA ALA A 161 0.40 -2.26 -7.93
C ALA A 161 1.18 -2.82 -6.72
N LEU A 162 0.94 -4.09 -6.42
CA LEU A 162 1.61 -4.85 -5.37
C LEU A 162 2.53 -5.93 -5.93
N GLY A 163 3.59 -6.26 -5.20
CA GLY A 163 4.42 -7.42 -5.49
C GLY A 163 5.59 -7.09 -6.40
N GLY A 164 6.01 -8.04 -7.24
CA GLY A 164 7.11 -7.84 -8.19
C GLY A 164 8.44 -7.42 -7.57
N ALA A 165 8.73 -7.78 -6.32
CA ALA A 165 9.90 -7.25 -5.58
C ALA A 165 11.24 -7.47 -6.32
N GLN A 166 11.43 -8.66 -6.90
CA GLN A 166 12.63 -8.96 -7.70
C GLN A 166 12.70 -8.08 -8.96
N ALA A 167 11.60 -7.96 -9.71
CA ALA A 167 11.54 -7.10 -10.89
C ALA A 167 11.70 -5.61 -10.53
N ALA A 168 11.28 -5.21 -9.33
CA ALA A 168 11.50 -3.87 -8.81
C ALA A 168 12.98 -3.60 -8.54
N GLU A 169 13.71 -4.57 -7.96
CA GLU A 169 15.17 -4.47 -7.78
C GLU A 169 15.87 -4.34 -9.14
N GLU A 170 15.54 -5.22 -10.09
CA GLU A 170 16.09 -5.19 -11.45
C GLU A 170 15.80 -3.84 -12.15
N ALA A 171 14.58 -3.31 -12.03
CA ALA A 171 14.21 -2.03 -12.63
C ALA A 171 14.99 -0.84 -12.03
N VAL A 172 15.33 -0.90 -10.75
CA VAL A 172 16.16 0.13 -10.11
C VAL A 172 17.63 -0.01 -10.52
N GLU A 173 18.15 -1.23 -10.53
CA GLU A 173 19.56 -1.51 -10.85
C GLU A 173 19.92 -1.29 -12.32
N HIS A 174 18.99 -1.57 -13.22
CA HIS A 174 19.28 -1.66 -14.66
C HIS A 174 18.48 -0.67 -15.51
N ASP A 175 17.26 -0.33 -15.11
CA ASP A 175 16.37 0.54 -15.90
C ASP A 175 16.30 1.98 -15.38
N GLY A 176 17.04 2.28 -14.31
CA GLY A 176 17.12 3.62 -13.72
C GLY A 176 15.85 4.07 -12.98
N ALA A 177 15.02 3.12 -12.53
CA ALA A 177 13.90 3.45 -11.65
C ALA A 177 14.40 4.02 -10.31
N ASP A 178 13.64 4.95 -9.73
CA ASP A 178 13.96 5.54 -8.43
C ASP A 178 13.53 4.59 -7.29
N PRO A 179 14.44 4.17 -6.39
CA PRO A 179 14.09 3.39 -5.21
C PRO A 179 12.97 4.01 -4.38
N ALA A 180 12.89 5.35 -4.32
CA ALA A 180 11.87 6.07 -3.55
C ALA A 180 10.44 5.82 -4.07
N GLY A 181 10.29 5.39 -5.32
CA GLY A 181 9.01 5.01 -5.93
C GLY A 181 8.44 3.67 -5.45
N PHE A 182 9.17 2.94 -4.59
CA PHE A 182 8.76 1.65 -4.04
C PHE A 182 8.60 1.75 -2.52
N LYS A 183 7.36 1.65 -2.03
CA LYS A 183 7.03 1.67 -0.60
C LYS A 183 6.96 0.23 -0.08
N PHE A 184 7.63 -0.02 1.03
CA PHE A 184 7.66 -1.33 1.68
C PHE A 184 6.82 -1.34 2.95
N LEU A 185 5.90 -2.29 3.03
CA LEU A 185 4.94 -2.42 4.12
C LEU A 185 4.98 -3.82 4.70
N PHE A 186 4.99 -3.93 6.01
CA PHE A 186 4.93 -5.20 6.72
C PHE A 186 3.48 -5.56 7.03
N ASN A 187 3.05 -6.75 6.60
CA ASN A 187 1.71 -7.29 6.84
C ASN A 187 0.55 -6.44 6.28
N PHE A 188 -0.68 -6.84 6.60
CA PHE A 188 -1.94 -6.28 6.11
C PHE A 188 -2.89 -5.99 7.27
N VAL A 189 -3.86 -5.11 7.01
CA VAL A 189 -5.11 -5.04 7.76
C VAL A 189 -6.06 -6.08 7.16
N GLY A 190 -6.68 -6.92 7.99
CA GLY A 190 -7.66 -7.90 7.51
C GLY A 190 -9.06 -7.60 8.02
N PHE A 191 -10.03 -7.79 7.14
CA PHE A 191 -11.46 -7.67 7.42
C PHE A 191 -12.12 -9.02 7.12
N GLN A 192 -12.96 -9.48 8.03
CA GLN A 192 -13.78 -10.67 7.85
C GLN A 192 -14.83 -10.46 6.73
N PRO A 193 -15.42 -11.53 6.18
CA PRO A 193 -16.49 -11.43 5.17
C PRO A 193 -17.57 -10.41 5.55
N GLY A 194 -17.82 -9.42 4.68
CA GLY A 194 -18.83 -8.38 4.87
C GLY A 194 -18.52 -7.34 5.96
N GLN A 195 -17.42 -7.50 6.70
CA GLN A 195 -17.10 -6.61 7.81
C GLN A 195 -16.81 -5.20 7.29
N LEU A 196 -15.98 -5.06 6.26
CA LEU A 196 -15.57 -3.74 5.77
C LEU A 196 -16.77 -2.92 5.30
N GLU A 197 -17.68 -3.54 4.55
CA GLU A 197 -18.91 -2.94 4.05
C GLU A 197 -19.80 -2.45 5.20
N GLN A 198 -19.96 -3.28 6.24
CA GLN A 198 -20.73 -2.92 7.44
C GLN A 198 -20.09 -1.74 8.17
N GLN A 199 -18.77 -1.71 8.30
CA GLN A 199 -18.06 -0.63 8.96
C GLN A 199 -18.16 0.69 8.17
N VAL A 200 -18.07 0.64 6.85
CA VAL A 200 -18.31 1.81 5.97
C VAL A 200 -19.75 2.30 6.11
N ALA A 201 -20.74 1.40 6.04
CA ALA A 201 -22.16 1.76 6.21
C ALA A 201 -22.47 2.36 7.59
N ALA A 202 -21.74 1.92 8.63
CA ALA A 202 -21.83 2.47 9.98
C ALA A 202 -21.06 3.79 10.18
N GLY A 203 -20.43 4.34 9.13
CA GLY A 203 -19.66 5.60 9.19
C GLY A 203 -18.35 5.49 9.96
N GLN A 204 -17.82 4.28 10.14
CA GLN A 204 -16.54 4.07 10.83
C GLN A 204 -15.34 4.39 9.93
N TRP A 205 -15.56 4.38 8.61
CA TRP A 205 -14.56 4.74 7.60
C TRP A 205 -15.12 5.80 6.66
N ASP A 206 -14.38 6.88 6.46
CA ASP A 206 -14.61 7.75 5.31
C ASP A 206 -13.90 7.15 4.08
N VAL A 207 -14.59 7.06 2.95
CA VAL A 207 -14.04 6.47 1.72
C VAL A 207 -13.62 7.56 0.74
N LEU A 208 -12.41 7.45 0.21
CA LEU A 208 -11.86 8.30 -0.82
C LEU A 208 -11.49 7.50 -2.07
N VAL A 209 -11.65 8.14 -3.21
CA VAL A 209 -11.33 7.62 -4.54
C VAL A 209 -10.05 8.30 -5.04
N PRO A 210 -8.90 7.60 -5.05
CA PRO A 210 -7.67 8.17 -5.59
C PRO A 210 -7.69 8.18 -7.12
N GLY A 211 -7.54 9.37 -7.71
CA GLY A 211 -7.12 9.53 -9.11
C GLY A 211 -5.59 9.41 -9.31
N PRO A 212 -5.10 9.36 -10.56
CA PRO A 212 -3.67 9.17 -10.88
C PRO A 212 -2.73 10.20 -10.26
N GLY A 213 -3.18 11.45 -10.09
CA GLY A 213 -2.39 12.53 -9.48
C GLY A 213 -2.04 12.29 -8.01
N HIS A 214 -2.74 11.38 -7.32
CA HIS A 214 -2.52 11.08 -5.91
C HIS A 214 -1.46 9.99 -5.67
N VAL A 215 -1.08 9.24 -6.72
CA VAL A 215 -0.15 8.10 -6.59
C VAL A 215 1.19 8.49 -5.96
N PRO A 216 1.87 9.60 -6.37
CA PRO A 216 3.11 10.02 -5.71
C PRO A 216 2.94 10.30 -4.22
N TYR A 217 1.79 10.85 -3.81
CA TYR A 217 1.50 11.12 -2.40
C TYR A 217 1.29 9.85 -1.59
N LEU A 218 0.51 8.90 -2.13
CA LEU A 218 0.25 7.62 -1.46
C LEU A 218 1.51 6.76 -1.31
N LEU A 219 2.47 6.91 -2.23
CA LEU A 219 3.78 6.24 -2.18
C LEU A 219 4.82 7.00 -1.35
N CYS A 220 4.55 8.25 -0.96
CA CYS A 220 5.54 9.09 -0.30
C CYS A 220 6.05 8.45 0.99
N GLN A 221 7.37 8.36 1.11
CA GLN A 221 8.05 7.81 2.30
C GLN A 221 8.44 8.90 3.30
N GLU A 222 8.55 10.15 2.83
CA GLU A 222 8.81 11.33 3.65
C GLU A 222 7.49 11.95 4.14
N HIS A 223 7.50 12.57 5.33
CA HIS A 223 6.36 13.34 5.88
C HIS A 223 5.03 12.56 5.95
N ASN A 224 5.09 11.25 6.15
CA ASN A 224 3.92 10.38 6.13
C ASN A 224 3.17 10.33 7.48
N ASP A 225 3.77 10.89 8.54
CA ASP A 225 3.24 10.99 9.90
C ASP A 225 2.00 11.91 10.04
N GLY A 226 1.50 12.46 8.93
CA GLY A 226 0.30 13.30 8.90
C GLY A 226 -0.70 12.99 7.79
N MET A 227 -0.55 11.89 7.03
CA MET A 227 -1.39 11.60 5.87
C MET A 227 -2.88 11.60 6.22
N TRP A 228 -3.27 10.85 7.25
CA TRP A 228 -4.66 10.80 7.73
C TRP A 228 -5.24 12.19 8.05
N SER A 229 -4.47 13.03 8.75
CA SER A 229 -4.90 14.36 9.17
C SER A 229 -5.08 15.28 7.96
N GLN A 230 -4.14 15.23 7.02
CA GLN A 230 -4.18 16.01 5.79
C GLN A 230 -5.39 15.63 4.93
N LEU A 231 -5.62 14.34 4.73
CA LEU A 231 -6.75 13.84 3.95
C LEU A 231 -8.09 14.14 4.62
N ARG A 232 -8.20 13.97 5.94
CA ARG A 232 -9.43 14.29 6.67
C ARG A 232 -9.75 15.78 6.68
N ASN A 233 -8.74 16.65 6.83
CA ASN A 233 -8.94 18.09 6.75
C ASN A 233 -9.46 18.52 5.37
N ARG A 234 -8.93 17.90 4.30
CA ARG A 234 -9.42 18.11 2.92
C ARG A 234 -10.85 17.62 2.75
N LEU A 235 -11.16 16.43 3.24
CA LEU A 235 -12.53 15.89 3.22
C LEU A 235 -13.53 16.82 3.94
N ALA A 236 -13.15 17.36 5.10
CA ALA A 236 -13.99 18.32 5.82
C ALA A 236 -14.22 19.61 5.03
N ALA A 237 -13.18 20.14 4.37
CA ALA A 237 -13.29 21.30 3.50
C ALA A 237 -14.25 21.05 2.33
N LEU A 238 -14.10 19.91 1.63
CA LEU A 238 -14.98 19.50 0.53
C LEU A 238 -16.44 19.39 0.94
N ARG A 239 -16.72 18.71 2.07
CA ARG A 239 -18.09 18.60 2.60
C ARG A 239 -18.68 19.97 2.95
N SER A 240 -17.87 20.87 3.50
CA SER A 240 -18.32 22.23 3.83
C SER A 240 -18.65 23.07 2.60
N MET A 241 -17.94 22.85 1.48
CA MET A 241 -18.18 23.52 0.21
C MET A 241 -19.44 22.99 -0.47
N SER A 242 -19.65 21.67 -0.49
CA SER A 242 -20.87 21.05 -1.02
C SER A 242 -22.12 21.60 -0.33
N ASN A 243 -22.13 21.62 1.01
CA ASN A 243 -23.26 22.11 1.79
C ASN A 243 -23.59 23.59 1.56
N LYS A 244 -22.64 24.40 1.06
CA LYS A 244 -22.86 25.81 0.73
C LYS A 244 -23.40 26.01 -0.69
N LEU A 245 -23.17 25.06 -1.60
CA LEU A 245 -23.70 25.11 -2.97
C LEU A 245 -25.17 24.66 -3.03
N ASP A 246 -25.58 23.84 -2.08
CA ASP A 246 -26.96 23.33 -1.95
C ASP A 246 -27.92 24.29 -1.20
N GLN A 247 -27.43 25.45 -0.73
CA GLN A 247 -28.20 26.51 -0.05
C GLN A 247 -28.37 27.73 -0.96
#